data_AF-A0A7V6N7Y9-F1
#
_entry.id   AF-A0A7V6N7Y9-F1
#
_cell.length_a   1.000
_cell.length_b   1.000
_cell.length_c   1.000
_cell.angle_alpha   90.00
_cell.angle_beta   90.00
_cell.angle_gamma   90.00
#
_symmetry.space_group_name_H-M   'P 1'
#
loop_
_entity.id
_entity.type
_entity.pdbx_description
1 polymer ?
#
loop_
_entity_poly.entity_id
_entity_poly.type
_entity_poly.pdbx_seq_one_letter_code
_entity_poly.pdbx_strand_id
1 'polypeptide(L)'
;MMLSKLTIDEVKAMAKAALKVHPHSEPIDLYKYFFHADSGPSHMRREKDIMAQMIYDETTAMDASYHPAVQELGDTYIRLSLSLIDLNSMKDSEMLTDWMLASCIDDSDLNNNFHKLWPGFIDSFQELLPADQKQWQETITLANYGIIPSHSKLFHEHYDPHYRVVNKHLTDYYNYFIGENK
;
A
#
# COMPACT_ATOMS: atom_id res chain seq x y z
N MET A 1 -11.49 5.46 3.72
CA MET A 1 -12.15 5.63 2.42
C MET A 1 -12.59 4.25 1.97
N MET A 2 -13.81 4.07 1.47
CA MET A 2 -14.22 2.80 0.86
C MET A 2 -14.31 3.03 -0.65
N LEU A 3 -13.67 2.18 -1.46
CA LEU A 3 -13.71 2.32 -2.93
C LEU A 3 -15.14 2.32 -3.47
N SER A 4 -16.06 1.66 -2.79
CA SER A 4 -17.49 1.62 -3.10
C SER A 4 -18.18 2.99 -3.10
N LYS A 5 -17.54 4.02 -2.53
CA LYS A 5 -18.07 5.39 -2.45
C LYS A 5 -17.49 6.32 -3.52
N LEU A 6 -16.47 5.88 -4.26
CA LEU A 6 -15.83 6.70 -5.28
C LEU A 6 -16.57 6.56 -6.62
N THR A 7 -16.65 7.67 -7.33
CA THR A 7 -17.04 7.71 -8.75
C THR A 7 -15.92 7.15 -9.63
N ILE A 8 -16.26 6.75 -10.85
CA ILE A 8 -15.27 6.30 -11.84
C ILE A 8 -14.22 7.39 -12.11
N ASP A 9 -14.63 8.66 -12.17
CA ASP A 9 -13.70 9.78 -12.40
C ASP A 9 -12.71 9.98 -11.25
N GLU A 10 -13.15 9.81 -10.00
CA GLU A 10 -12.28 9.86 -8.82
C GLU A 10 -11.29 8.68 -8.83
N VAL A 11 -11.75 7.48 -9.17
CA VAL A 11 -10.89 6.30 -9.32
C VAL A 11 -9.85 6.52 -10.43
N LYS A 12 -10.24 7.09 -11.58
CA LYS A 12 -9.31 7.44 -12.66
C LYS A 12 -8.32 8.51 -12.23
N ALA A 13 -8.75 9.52 -11.48
CA ALA A 13 -7.87 10.57 -10.96
C ALA A 13 -6.83 10.00 -10.00
N MET A 14 -7.25 9.12 -9.09
CA MET A 14 -6.35 8.39 -8.19
C MET A 14 -5.36 7.52 -8.95
N ALA A 15 -5.81 6.75 -9.93
CA ALA A 15 -4.93 5.91 -10.76
C ALA A 15 -3.89 6.76 -11.50
N LYS A 16 -4.30 7.87 -12.11
CA LYS A 16 -3.38 8.81 -12.77
C LYS A 16 -2.34 9.38 -11.80
N ALA A 17 -2.75 9.76 -10.60
CA ALA A 17 -1.83 10.25 -9.58
C ALA A 17 -0.83 9.16 -9.17
N ALA A 18 -1.29 7.93 -8.95
CA ALA A 18 -0.44 6.79 -8.61
C ALA A 18 0.58 6.48 -9.71
N LEU A 19 0.14 6.44 -10.98
CA LEU A 19 0.99 6.18 -12.15
C LEU A 19 1.95 7.34 -12.45
N LYS A 20 1.61 8.57 -12.08
CA LYS A 20 2.55 9.71 -12.16
C LYS A 20 3.71 9.54 -11.18
N VAL A 21 3.43 9.01 -9.98
CA VAL A 21 4.46 8.72 -8.98
C VAL A 21 5.27 7.48 -9.37
N HIS A 22 4.61 6.45 -9.88
CA HIS A 22 5.22 5.18 -10.27
C HIS A 22 4.94 4.85 -11.74
N PRO A 23 5.61 5.52 -12.70
CA PRO A 23 5.39 5.29 -14.14
C PRO A 23 5.74 3.88 -14.65
N HIS A 24 6.54 3.12 -13.92
CA HIS A 24 6.93 1.73 -14.24
C HIS A 24 6.06 0.70 -13.51
N SER A 25 4.83 1.07 -13.16
CA SER A 25 3.85 0.15 -12.58
C SER A 25 3.31 -0.80 -13.65
N GLU A 26 3.08 -2.05 -13.27
CA GLU A 26 2.30 -3.01 -14.04
C GLU A 26 0.87 -3.13 -13.46
N PRO A 27 -0.09 -3.78 -14.15
CA PRO A 27 -1.46 -3.93 -13.67
C PRO A 27 -1.56 -4.44 -12.21
N ILE A 28 -0.65 -5.33 -11.84
CA ILE A 28 -0.55 -5.91 -10.50
C ILE A 28 -0.21 -4.88 -9.41
N ASP A 29 0.59 -3.88 -9.74
CA ASP A 29 0.98 -2.80 -8.82
C ASP A 29 -0.17 -1.82 -8.59
N LEU A 30 -0.94 -1.56 -9.66
CA LEU A 30 -2.15 -0.75 -9.57
C LEU A 30 -3.23 -1.46 -8.76
N TYR A 31 -3.43 -2.76 -8.97
CA TYR A 31 -4.29 -3.59 -8.13
C TYR A 31 -3.90 -3.50 -6.66
N LYS A 32 -2.62 -3.67 -6.34
CA LYS A 32 -2.09 -3.55 -4.98
C LYS A 32 -2.26 -2.14 -4.39
N TYR A 33 -2.09 -1.09 -5.21
CA TYR A 33 -2.33 0.29 -4.80
C TYR A 33 -3.77 0.50 -4.33
N PHE A 34 -4.74 0.08 -5.12
CA PHE A 34 -6.15 0.21 -4.77
C PHE A 34 -6.56 -0.70 -3.61
N PHE A 35 -5.99 -1.91 -3.52
CA PHE A 35 -6.18 -2.76 -2.36
C PHE A 35 -5.73 -2.06 -1.07
N HIS A 36 -4.52 -1.47 -1.05
CA HIS A 36 -4.05 -0.75 0.13
C HIS A 36 -4.90 0.49 0.46
N ALA A 37 -5.44 1.18 -0.54
CA ALA A 37 -6.31 2.34 -0.34
C ALA A 37 -7.66 1.98 0.30
N ASP A 38 -8.16 0.78 0.06
CA ASP A 38 -9.44 0.30 0.57
C ASP A 38 -9.30 -0.50 1.87
N SER A 39 -8.32 -1.40 1.91
CA SER A 39 -8.17 -2.42 2.95
C SER A 39 -6.95 -2.23 3.86
N GLY A 40 -6.08 -1.26 3.58
CA GLY A 40 -4.89 -1.00 4.39
C GLY A 40 -3.88 -2.18 4.43
N PRO A 41 -3.17 -2.37 5.54
CA PRO A 41 -2.18 -3.46 5.71
C PRO A 41 -2.80 -4.81 6.10
N SER A 42 -4.13 -4.98 6.03
CA SER A 42 -4.85 -6.11 6.65
C SER A 42 -4.44 -7.52 6.18
N HIS A 43 -3.74 -7.62 5.04
CA HIS A 43 -3.17 -8.87 4.54
C HIS A 43 -1.88 -9.32 5.25
N MET A 44 -1.27 -8.47 6.08
CA MET A 44 0.04 -8.70 6.70
C MET A 44 -0.02 -9.24 8.14
N ARG A 45 -1.05 -10.03 8.49
CA ARG A 45 -1.20 -10.58 9.85
C ARG A 45 -0.05 -11.57 10.15
N ARG A 46 0.94 -11.08 10.89
CA ARG A 46 2.07 -11.83 11.46
C ARG A 46 2.14 -11.56 12.97
N GLU A 47 2.89 -12.39 13.68
CA GLU A 47 3.22 -12.11 15.07
C GLU A 47 4.00 -10.80 15.17
N LYS A 48 3.64 -9.97 16.15
CA LYS A 48 4.19 -8.62 16.35
C LYS A 48 5.73 -8.64 16.37
N ASP A 49 6.31 -9.50 17.20
CA ASP A 49 7.76 -9.53 17.42
C ASP A 49 8.52 -9.89 16.14
N ILE A 50 7.99 -10.83 15.34
CA ILE A 50 8.56 -11.20 14.04
C ILE A 50 8.52 -10.01 13.09
N MET A 51 7.40 -9.29 13.05
CA MET A 51 7.24 -8.15 12.15
C MET A 51 8.12 -6.96 12.55
N ALA A 52 8.28 -6.71 13.85
CA ALA A 52 9.18 -5.68 14.36
C ALA A 52 10.64 -5.98 14.02
N GLN A 53 11.09 -7.23 14.24
CA GLN A 53 12.44 -7.65 13.88
C GLN A 53 12.68 -7.53 12.37
N MET A 54 11.73 -7.96 11.54
CA MET A 54 11.85 -7.82 10.08
C MET A 54 11.95 -6.36 9.62
N ILE A 55 11.16 -5.47 10.22
CA ILE A 55 11.23 -4.03 9.93
C ILE A 55 12.60 -3.48 10.31
N TYR A 56 13.09 -3.81 11.51
CA TYR A 56 14.41 -3.39 11.97
C TYR A 56 15.51 -3.85 11.01
N ASP A 57 15.56 -5.15 10.71
CA ASP A 57 16.55 -5.73 9.81
C ASP A 57 16.50 -5.08 8.42
N GLU A 58 15.30 -4.92 7.85
CA GLU A 58 15.09 -4.24 6.57
C GLU A 58 15.66 -2.83 6.60
N THR A 59 15.30 -2.01 7.59
CA THR A 59 15.81 -0.62 7.67
C THR A 59 17.31 -0.51 7.86
N THR A 60 17.93 -1.44 8.59
CA THR A 60 19.40 -1.46 8.73
C THR A 60 20.13 -1.89 7.46
N ALA A 61 19.45 -2.61 6.57
CA ALA A 61 20.01 -3.13 5.32
C ALA A 61 19.70 -2.25 4.10
N MET A 62 18.81 -1.26 4.23
CA MET A 62 18.44 -0.35 3.13
C MET A 62 19.66 0.44 2.63
N ASP A 63 19.90 0.40 1.33
CA ASP A 63 20.93 1.17 0.62
C ASP A 63 20.34 2.27 -0.29
N ALA A 64 19.02 2.23 -0.51
CA ALA A 64 18.28 3.20 -1.30
C ALA A 64 17.11 3.81 -0.52
N SER A 65 16.75 5.04 -0.91
CA SER A 65 15.56 5.71 -0.38
C SER A 65 14.35 5.49 -1.28
N TYR A 66 13.23 5.05 -0.68
CA TYR A 66 11.95 4.99 -1.39
C TYR A 66 11.28 6.37 -1.41
N HIS A 67 10.89 6.81 -2.60
CA HIS A 67 10.18 8.07 -2.80
C HIS A 67 8.80 7.84 -3.45
N PRO A 68 7.76 8.57 -3.01
CA PRO A 68 7.79 9.67 -2.05
C PRO A 68 7.86 9.18 -0.59
N ALA A 69 8.30 10.07 0.31
CA ALA A 69 8.40 9.78 1.74
C ALA A 69 7.04 9.43 2.37
N VAL A 70 5.98 10.10 1.92
CA VAL A 70 4.58 9.79 2.24
C VAL A 70 3.79 9.79 0.93
N GLN A 71 3.08 8.71 0.67
CA GLN A 71 2.11 8.63 -0.43
C GLN A 71 0.71 8.44 0.13
N GLU A 72 -0.21 9.35 -0.18
CA GLU A 72 -1.61 9.16 0.17
C GLU A 72 -2.27 8.05 -0.66
N LEU A 73 -3.05 7.22 0.01
CA LEU A 73 -3.87 6.15 -0.54
C LEU A 73 -5.34 6.49 -0.27
N GLY A 74 -5.76 7.63 -0.79
CA GLY A 74 -7.04 8.25 -0.45
C GLY A 74 -7.08 8.81 0.97
N ASP A 75 -8.27 8.81 1.58
CA ASP A 75 -8.49 9.58 2.80
C ASP A 75 -7.97 8.95 4.08
N THR A 76 -7.69 7.64 4.10
CA THR A 76 -7.44 6.91 5.36
C THR A 76 -6.03 6.36 5.45
N TYR A 77 -5.52 5.78 4.36
CA TYR A 77 -4.24 5.11 4.38
C TYR A 77 -3.15 5.93 3.72
N ILE A 78 -1.92 5.72 4.17
CA ILE A 78 -0.71 6.22 3.51
C ILE A 78 0.27 5.05 3.32
N ARG A 79 1.11 5.14 2.29
CA ARG A 79 2.40 4.44 2.27
C ARG A 79 3.43 5.37 2.89
N LEU A 80 3.97 4.94 4.02
CA LEU A 80 5.03 5.63 4.75
C LEU A 80 6.36 4.99 4.37
N SER A 81 7.21 5.74 3.68
CA SER A 81 8.57 5.31 3.36
C SER A 81 9.34 5.05 4.64
N LEU A 82 10.00 3.90 4.71
CA LEU A 82 10.90 3.59 5.81
C LEU A 82 12.11 4.52 5.81
N SER A 83 12.48 5.12 4.67
CA SER A 83 13.54 6.12 4.58
C SER A 83 13.19 7.44 5.27
N LEU A 84 11.91 7.72 5.51
CA LEU A 84 11.48 8.88 6.30
C LEU A 84 11.66 8.63 7.80
N ILE A 85 11.61 7.37 8.20
CA ILE A 85 11.67 6.98 9.59
C ILE A 85 13.09 6.56 9.87
N ASP A 86 13.82 7.41 10.59
CA ASP A 86 15.11 7.03 11.15
C ASP A 86 14.87 6.02 12.29
N LEU A 87 14.58 4.75 11.91
CA LEU A 87 14.38 3.62 12.81
C LEU A 87 15.72 3.25 13.44
N ASN A 88 16.18 4.12 14.34
CA ASN A 88 17.45 3.97 15.04
C ASN A 88 17.41 2.90 16.13
N SER A 89 16.26 2.29 16.37
CA SER A 89 16.07 1.35 17.47
C SER A 89 14.97 0.33 17.18
N MET A 90 15.11 -0.84 17.81
CA MET A 90 14.06 -1.86 17.84
C MET A 90 12.73 -1.29 18.36
N LYS A 91 12.78 -0.35 19.30
CA LYS A 91 11.58 0.32 19.85
C LYS A 91 10.80 1.06 18.76
N ASP A 92 11.48 1.71 17.83
CA ASP A 92 10.79 2.40 16.73
C ASP A 92 10.15 1.39 15.76
N SER A 93 10.82 0.26 15.51
CA SER A 93 10.27 -0.84 14.71
C SER A 93 9.05 -1.49 15.37
N GLU A 94 9.07 -1.68 16.70
CA GLU A 94 7.93 -2.12 17.49
C GLU A 94 6.75 -1.13 17.41
N MET A 95 7.03 0.17 17.51
CA MET A 95 6.02 1.22 17.41
C MET A 95 5.38 1.28 16.01
N LEU A 96 6.18 1.12 14.96
CA LEU A 96 5.67 1.05 13.58
C LEU A 96 4.84 -0.21 13.37
N THR A 97 5.27 -1.33 13.96
CA THR A 97 4.54 -2.60 13.94
C THR A 97 3.17 -2.44 14.62
N ASP A 98 3.12 -1.80 15.78
CA ASP A 98 1.87 -1.50 16.47
C ASP A 98 0.95 -0.62 15.63
N TRP A 99 1.51 0.40 14.96
CA TRP A 99 0.72 1.24 14.06
C TRP A 99 0.15 0.43 12.89
N MET A 100 0.94 -0.43 12.26
CA MET A 100 0.48 -1.31 11.17
C MET A 100 -0.61 -2.26 11.62
N LEU A 101 -0.45 -2.89 12.79
CA LEU A 101 -1.45 -3.80 13.36
C LEU A 101 -2.75 -3.06 13.69
N ALA A 102 -2.65 -1.90 14.33
CA ALA A 102 -3.81 -1.04 14.63
C ALA A 102 -4.48 -0.49 13.37
N SER A 103 -3.76 -0.44 12.24
CA SER A 103 -4.28 -0.01 10.94
C SER A 103 -4.99 -1.12 10.17
N CYS A 104 -4.83 -2.38 10.59
CA CYS A 104 -5.58 -3.49 10.04
C CYS A 104 -7.06 -3.32 10.36
N ILE A 105 -7.91 -3.62 9.40
CA ILE A 105 -9.35 -3.62 9.61
C ILE A 105 -9.73 -5.00 10.18
N ASP A 106 -10.66 -5.01 11.13
CA ASP A 106 -11.15 -6.25 11.69
C ASP A 106 -11.95 -7.01 10.63
N ASP A 107 -11.60 -8.29 10.45
CA ASP A 107 -12.14 -9.13 9.37
C ASP A 107 -13.62 -9.46 9.61
N SER A 108 -14.06 -9.31 10.87
CA SER A 108 -15.42 -9.53 11.34
C SER A 108 -16.42 -8.46 10.86
N ASP A 109 -15.94 -7.24 10.55
CA ASP A 109 -16.77 -6.09 10.15
C ASP A 109 -16.69 -5.76 8.65
N LEU A 110 -15.74 -6.34 7.92
CA LEU A 110 -15.60 -6.13 6.49
C LEU A 110 -16.06 -7.36 5.70
N ASN A 111 -17.22 -7.21 5.07
CA ASN A 111 -17.40 -7.72 3.72
C ASN A 111 -16.33 -7.07 2.83
N ASN A 112 -15.09 -7.57 2.81
CA ASN A 112 -14.01 -7.06 1.96
C ASN A 112 -14.38 -7.30 0.49
N ASN A 113 -15.19 -6.37 -0.03
CA ASN A 113 -15.79 -6.41 -1.35
C ASN A 113 -14.83 -5.86 -2.40
N PHE A 114 -13.56 -5.55 -2.06
CA PHE A 114 -12.61 -5.00 -3.03
C PHE A 114 -12.55 -5.84 -4.30
N HIS A 115 -12.44 -7.17 -4.18
CA HIS A 115 -12.43 -8.09 -5.32
C HIS A 115 -13.72 -8.05 -6.16
N LYS A 116 -14.86 -7.63 -5.59
CA LYS A 116 -16.13 -7.44 -6.32
C LYS A 116 -16.21 -6.08 -7.00
N LEU A 117 -15.54 -5.06 -6.45
CA LEU A 117 -15.51 -3.71 -6.98
C LEU A 117 -14.47 -3.58 -8.11
N TRP A 118 -13.31 -4.23 -7.95
CA TRP A 118 -12.19 -4.16 -8.88
C TRP A 118 -12.56 -4.38 -10.34
N PRO A 119 -13.39 -5.40 -10.70
CA PRO A 119 -13.80 -5.61 -12.09
C PRO A 119 -14.51 -4.41 -12.73
N GLY A 120 -15.24 -3.62 -11.95
CA GLY A 120 -15.97 -2.44 -12.43
C GLY A 120 -15.06 -1.29 -12.89
N PHE A 121 -13.75 -1.36 -12.61
CA PHE A 121 -12.80 -0.30 -12.94
C PHE A 121 -11.76 -0.72 -13.98
N ILE A 122 -11.73 -1.98 -14.41
CA ILE A 122 -10.69 -2.53 -15.30
C ILE A 122 -10.58 -1.73 -16.60
N ASP A 123 -11.69 -1.49 -17.30
CA ASP A 123 -11.68 -0.77 -18.58
C ASP A 123 -11.06 0.63 -18.42
N SER A 124 -11.39 1.32 -17.33
CA SER A 124 -10.83 2.62 -17.00
C SER A 124 -9.33 2.55 -16.69
N PHE A 125 -8.86 1.47 -16.09
CA PHE A 125 -7.43 1.29 -15.82
C PHE A 125 -6.64 0.88 -17.06
N GLN A 126 -7.21 0.09 -17.96
CA GLN A 126 -6.58 -0.29 -19.24
C GLN A 126 -6.35 0.91 -20.14
N GLU A 127 -7.23 1.92 -20.11
CA GLU A 127 -7.02 3.20 -20.80
C GLU A 127 -5.80 3.98 -20.25
N LEU A 128 -5.54 3.87 -18.95
CA LEU A 128 -4.51 4.65 -18.25
C LEU A 128 -3.16 3.95 -18.20
N LEU A 129 -3.17 2.62 -18.17
CA LEU A 129 -2.00 1.77 -18.13
C LEU A 129 -2.07 0.74 -19.27
N PRO A 130 -1.62 1.13 -20.48
CA PRO A 130 -1.48 0.19 -21.59
C PRO A 130 -0.43 -0.86 -21.22
N ALA A 131 -0.86 -2.11 -21.10
CA ALA A 131 -0.02 -3.25 -20.78
C ALA A 131 -0.46 -4.47 -21.59
N ASP A 132 0.36 -5.52 -21.60
CA ASP A 132 0.02 -6.78 -22.27
C ASP A 132 -1.27 -7.37 -21.69
N GLN A 133 -2.17 -7.86 -22.56
CA GLN A 133 -3.42 -8.47 -22.16
C GLN A 133 -3.22 -9.66 -21.19
N LYS A 134 -2.11 -10.39 -21.31
CA LYS A 134 -1.72 -11.47 -20.39
C LYS A 134 -1.50 -10.94 -18.98
N GLN A 135 -0.82 -9.80 -18.81
CA GLN A 135 -0.58 -9.19 -17.49
C GLN A 135 -1.89 -8.74 -16.83
N TRP A 136 -2.79 -8.15 -17.62
CA TRP A 136 -4.13 -7.82 -17.16
C TRP A 136 -4.90 -9.07 -16.74
N GLN A 137 -4.87 -10.13 -17.55
CA GLN A 137 -5.58 -11.37 -17.24
C GLN A 137 -5.04 -12.06 -15.97
N GLU A 138 -3.73 -12.07 -15.77
CA GLU A 138 -3.10 -12.58 -14.54
C GLU A 138 -3.53 -11.78 -13.31
N THR A 139 -3.53 -10.45 -13.41
CA THR A 139 -3.96 -9.57 -12.31
C THR A 139 -5.45 -9.76 -11.98
N ILE A 140 -6.31 -9.87 -12.99
CA ILE A 140 -7.74 -10.17 -12.83
C ILE A 140 -7.93 -11.52 -12.14
N THR A 141 -7.13 -12.52 -12.52
CA THR A 141 -7.20 -13.85 -11.92
C THR A 141 -6.85 -13.78 -10.43
N LEU A 142 -5.77 -13.10 -10.06
CA LEU A 142 -5.39 -12.89 -8.66
C LEU A 142 -6.49 -12.17 -7.88
N ALA A 143 -7.04 -11.10 -8.46
CA ALA A 143 -8.14 -10.34 -7.88
C ALA A 143 -9.36 -11.21 -7.59
N ASN A 144 -9.75 -12.07 -8.54
CA ASN A 144 -10.90 -12.98 -8.38
C ASN A 144 -10.68 -14.01 -7.26
N TYR A 145 -9.44 -14.41 -6.99
CA TYR A 145 -9.11 -15.29 -5.87
C TYR A 145 -8.87 -14.54 -4.55
N GLY A 146 -8.99 -13.21 -4.53
CA GLY A 146 -8.68 -12.39 -3.36
C GLY A 146 -7.21 -12.45 -2.94
N ILE A 147 -6.31 -12.80 -3.86
CA ILE A 147 -4.88 -12.91 -3.59
C ILE A 147 -4.25 -11.53 -3.67
N ILE A 148 -3.44 -11.18 -2.67
CA ILE A 148 -2.66 -9.93 -2.65
C ILE A 148 -1.22 -10.26 -3.03
N PRO A 149 -0.76 -9.87 -4.23
CA PRO A 149 0.55 -10.23 -4.72
C PRO A 149 1.67 -9.35 -4.17
N SER A 150 2.90 -9.79 -4.38
CA SER A 150 4.07 -8.90 -4.35
C SER A 150 4.01 -7.88 -5.49
N HIS A 151 4.84 -6.84 -5.39
CA HIS A 151 5.00 -5.91 -6.51
C HIS A 151 5.59 -6.61 -7.73
N SER A 152 5.38 -6.03 -8.92
CA SER A 152 6.03 -6.53 -10.12
C SER A 152 7.55 -6.42 -10.02
N LYS A 153 8.25 -7.24 -10.81
CA LYS A 153 9.71 -7.16 -10.93
C LYS A 153 10.15 -5.78 -11.41
N LEU A 154 9.43 -5.22 -12.38
CA LEU A 154 9.72 -3.89 -12.92
C LEU A 154 9.59 -2.80 -11.84
N PHE A 155 8.56 -2.89 -11.00
CA PHE A 155 8.36 -1.96 -9.88
C PHE A 155 9.48 -2.07 -8.84
N HIS A 156 9.88 -3.29 -8.46
CA HIS A 156 11.01 -3.51 -7.55
C HIS A 156 12.32 -2.92 -8.09
N GLU A 157 12.63 -3.16 -9.37
CA GLU A 157 13.85 -2.67 -10.01
C GLU A 157 13.93 -1.13 -10.08
N HIS A 158 12.79 -0.43 -10.15
CA HIS A 158 12.76 1.02 -10.30
C HIS A 158 12.60 1.79 -8.99
N TYR A 159 11.95 1.19 -7.99
CA TYR A 159 11.51 1.93 -6.81
C TYR A 159 12.05 1.39 -5.50
N ASP A 160 12.47 0.13 -5.45
CA ASP A 160 12.90 -0.55 -4.22
C ASP A 160 11.97 -0.25 -3.01
N PRO A 161 10.73 -0.78 -3.03
CA PRO A 161 9.63 -0.25 -2.24
C PRO A 161 9.68 -0.60 -0.75
N HIS A 162 10.55 0.10 -0.03
CA HIS A 162 10.65 0.09 1.42
C HIS A 162 9.64 1.04 2.05
N TYR A 163 8.37 0.65 2.08
CA TYR A 163 7.31 1.40 2.73
C TYR A 163 6.43 0.50 3.60
N ARG A 164 5.66 1.11 4.51
CA ARG A 164 4.58 0.47 5.26
C ARG A 164 3.25 1.17 5.05
N VAL A 165 2.18 0.39 5.01
CA VAL A 165 0.82 0.92 4.89
C VAL A 165 0.25 1.13 6.27
N VAL A 166 -0.18 2.34 6.57
CA VAL A 166 -0.70 2.72 7.91
C VAL A 166 -1.90 3.66 7.79
N ASN A 167 -2.77 3.65 8.79
CA ASN A 167 -3.93 4.53 8.91
C ASN A 167 -3.50 5.88 9.49
N LYS A 168 -3.62 6.95 8.70
CA LYS A 168 -3.16 8.30 9.07
C LYS A 168 -4.02 8.97 10.15
N HIS A 169 -5.21 8.42 10.45
CA HIS A 169 -6.07 8.94 11.50
C HIS A 169 -5.74 8.41 12.90
N LEU A 170 -4.82 7.45 13.02
CA LEU A 170 -4.30 7.03 14.32
C LEU A 170 -3.23 8.04 14.77
N THR A 171 -3.70 9.16 15.32
CA THR A 171 -2.91 10.39 15.51
C THR A 171 -1.71 10.21 16.41
N ASP A 172 -1.77 9.33 17.42
CA ASP A 172 -0.66 9.11 18.34
C ASP A 172 0.56 8.56 17.60
N TYR A 173 0.36 7.55 16.75
CA TYR A 173 1.42 7.00 15.90
C TYR A 173 1.85 7.99 14.81
N TYR A 174 0.88 8.66 14.16
CA TYR A 174 1.17 9.64 13.12
C TYR A 174 2.09 10.75 13.65
N ASN A 175 1.78 11.29 14.82
CA ASN A 175 2.59 12.34 15.46
C ASN A 175 3.95 11.82 15.91
N TYR A 176 4.05 10.57 16.39
CA TYR A 176 5.33 9.96 16.75
C TYR A 176 6.31 9.89 15.56
N PHE A 177 5.80 9.54 14.38
CA PHE A 177 6.66 9.35 13.20
C PHE A 177 6.84 10.59 12.34
N ILE A 178 5.78 11.39 12.16
CA ILE A 178 5.69 12.44 11.13
C ILE A 178 5.53 13.85 11.74
N GLY A 179 5.05 13.96 12.98
CA GLY A 179 4.72 15.25 13.60
C GLY A 179 5.91 16.23 13.68
N GLU A 180 5.61 17.53 13.64
CA GLU A 180 6.57 18.67 13.55
C GLU A 180 7.52 18.86 14.76
N ASN A 181 7.57 17.91 15.70
CA ASN A 181 8.41 17.98 16.91
C ASN A 181 9.59 16.99 16.89
N LYS A 182 10.18 16.74 15.72
CA LYS A 182 11.50 16.08 15.59
C LYS A 182 12.57 17.09 15.20
#